data_AF-M1J3I8-F1
#
_entry.id   AF-M1J3I8-F1
#
_cell.length_a   1.000
_cell.length_b   1.000
_cell.length_c   1.000
_cell.angle_alpha   90.00
_cell.angle_beta   90.00
_cell.angle_gamma   90.00
#
_symmetry.space_group_name_H-M   'P 1'
#
loop_
_entity.id
_entity.type
_entity.pdbx_description
1 polymer ?
#
loop_
_entity_poly.entity_id
_entity_poly.type
_entity_poly.pdbx_seq_one_letter_code
_entity_poly.pdbx_strand_id
1 'polypeptide(L)'
;MKQMDIKSLVNYVALKILGGSDYILEALEKYLVKGEGPATVAYEYQISKHQLRGYAQRIIEKSGSEGRAKKILPIIKGISKDVKPIVKRTDGDLYYCTLCNTSIPKEDTEEHVRKYHKEILTSTIKTMLERLEEYKKEKQAVILTSVS
;
A
#
# COMPACT_ATOMS: atom_id res chain seq x y z
N MET A 1 -20.39 4.12 12.19
CA MET A 1 -18.99 3.70 11.91
C MET A 1 -18.97 2.87 10.65
N LYS A 2 -18.15 3.21 9.65
CA LYS A 2 -18.04 2.42 8.41
C LYS A 2 -17.35 1.08 8.70
N GLN A 3 -17.83 0.00 8.11
CA GLN A 3 -17.20 -1.32 8.20
C GLN A 3 -15.84 -1.28 7.49
N MET A 4 -14.82 -1.91 8.09
CA MET A 4 -13.50 -2.00 7.48
C MET A 4 -13.53 -3.00 6.34
N ASP A 5 -13.07 -2.59 5.16
CA ASP A 5 -12.94 -3.47 4.00
C ASP A 5 -11.46 -3.77 3.75
N ILE A 6 -11.00 -4.84 4.40
CA ILE A 6 -9.61 -5.30 4.34
C ILE A 6 -9.22 -5.65 2.91
N LYS A 7 -10.09 -6.33 2.16
CA LYS A 7 -9.78 -6.76 0.79
C LYS A 7 -9.58 -5.55 -0.12
N SER A 8 -10.45 -4.54 0.00
CA SER A 8 -10.28 -3.28 -0.72
C SER A 8 -9.04 -2.51 -0.30
N LEU A 9 -8.64 -2.56 0.97
CA LEU A 9 -7.41 -1.95 1.48
C LEU A 9 -6.17 -2.63 0.90
N VAL A 10 -6.10 -3.95 0.98
CA VAL A 10 -5.01 -4.77 0.44
C VAL A 10 -4.90 -4.58 -1.07
N ASN A 11 -6.01 -4.65 -1.80
CA ASN A 11 -6.03 -4.40 -3.24
C ASN A 11 -5.49 -3.01 -3.60
N TYR A 12 -5.91 -1.97 -2.87
CA TYR A 12 -5.41 -0.61 -3.08
C TYR A 12 -3.90 -0.51 -2.88
N VAL A 13 -3.38 -1.10 -1.80
CA VAL A 13 -1.95 -1.06 -1.49
C VAL A 13 -1.14 -1.88 -2.48
N ALA A 14 -1.56 -3.11 -2.79
CA ALA A 14 -0.92 -3.97 -3.78
C ALA A 14 -0.78 -3.25 -5.12
N LEU A 15 -1.86 -2.61 -5.57
CA LEU A 15 -1.85 -1.87 -6.82
C LEU A 15 -0.87 -0.69 -6.80
N LYS A 16 -0.81 0.07 -5.71
CA LYS A 16 0.11 1.20 -5.57
C LYS A 16 1.56 0.76 -5.62
N ILE A 17 1.90 -0.32 -4.92
CA ILE A 17 3.26 -0.87 -4.93
C ILE A 17 3.61 -1.37 -6.32
N LEU A 18 2.77 -2.22 -6.92
CA LEU A 18 3.00 -2.78 -8.26
C LEU A 18 3.14 -1.68 -9.32
N GLY A 19 2.35 -0.61 -9.22
CA GLY A 19 2.39 0.58 -10.08
C GLY A 19 3.57 1.52 -9.86
N GLY A 20 4.56 1.16 -9.03
CA GLY A 20 5.78 1.95 -8.83
C GLY A 20 5.70 3.01 -7.74
N SER A 21 4.72 2.92 -6.85
CA SER A 21 4.60 3.76 -5.64
C SER A 21 4.86 2.93 -4.38
N ASP A 22 5.94 2.17 -4.35
CA ASP A 22 6.37 1.33 -3.22
C ASP A 22 6.71 2.14 -1.96
N TYR A 23 7.16 3.39 -2.12
CA TYR A 23 7.37 4.36 -1.04
C TYR A 23 6.08 4.77 -0.29
N ILE A 24 4.89 4.51 -0.83
CA ILE A 24 3.62 5.04 -0.31
C ILE A 24 3.37 4.64 1.15
N LEU A 25 3.70 3.40 1.53
CA LEU A 25 3.44 2.90 2.88
C LEU A 25 4.34 3.57 3.91
N GLU A 26 5.58 3.89 3.53
CA GLU A 26 6.51 4.60 4.41
C GLU A 26 6.11 6.07 4.57
N ALA A 27 5.73 6.72 3.46
CA ALA A 27 5.20 8.09 3.49
C ALA A 27 3.95 8.20 4.37
N LEU A 28 3.02 7.25 4.23
CA LEU A 28 1.81 7.21 5.05
C LEU A 28 2.10 6.91 6.51
N GLU A 29 3.09 6.08 6.83
CA GLU A 29 3.46 5.79 8.22
C GLU A 29 4.03 7.05 8.89
N LYS A 30 4.92 7.77 8.23
CA LYS A 30 5.44 9.06 8.72
C LYS A 30 4.32 10.07 8.93
N TYR A 31 3.42 10.20 7.96
CA TYR A 31 2.32 11.16 8.02
C TYR A 31 1.23 10.80 9.05
N LEU A 32 0.67 9.58 8.99
CA LEU A 32 -0.48 9.18 9.81
C LEU A 32 -0.08 8.65 11.18
N VAL A 33 1.01 7.88 11.28
CA VAL A 33 1.39 7.18 12.52
C VAL A 33 2.34 8.03 13.34
N LYS A 34 3.39 8.57 12.72
CA LYS A 34 4.39 9.40 13.41
C LYS A 34 3.97 10.87 13.55
N GLY A 35 2.96 11.31 12.79
CA GLY A 35 2.43 12.67 12.86
C GLY A 35 3.35 13.72 12.23
N GLU A 36 4.23 13.31 11.31
CA GLU A 36 5.12 14.23 10.61
C GLU A 36 4.34 15.19 9.69
N GLY A 37 4.85 16.41 9.56
CA GLY A 37 4.19 17.46 8.78
C GLY A 37 4.00 17.06 7.31
N PRO A 38 2.82 17.32 6.70
CA PRO A 38 2.52 16.89 5.33
C PRO A 38 3.45 17.51 4.29
N ALA A 39 4.02 18.69 4.56
CA ALA A 39 5.00 19.32 3.67
C ALA A 39 6.34 18.59 3.67
N THR A 40 6.82 18.19 4.85
CA THR A 40 8.07 17.47 5.04
C THR A 40 8.02 16.11 4.35
N VAL A 41 6.96 15.33 4.62
CA VAL A 41 6.77 14.01 4.01
C VAL A 41 6.61 14.11 2.49
N ALA A 42 5.81 15.07 2.00
CA ALA A 42 5.62 15.25 0.56
C ALA A 42 6.94 15.57 -0.16
N TYR A 43 7.77 16.42 0.44
CA TYR A 43 9.09 16.75 -0.09
C TYR A 43 10.03 15.54 -0.11
N GLU A 44 10.10 14.80 1.00
CA GLU A 44 10.97 13.62 1.13
C GLU A 44 10.71 12.56 0.06
N TYR A 45 9.44 12.27 -0.23
CA TYR A 45 9.04 11.25 -1.21
C TYR A 45 8.74 11.81 -2.61
N GLN A 46 9.05 13.08 -2.87
CA GLN A 46 8.82 13.74 -4.15
C GLN A 46 7.37 13.61 -4.68
N ILE A 47 6.38 13.74 -3.79
CA ILE A 47 4.95 13.75 -4.13
C ILE A 47 4.32 15.08 -3.74
N SER A 48 3.16 15.40 -4.31
CA SER A 48 2.44 16.59 -3.89
C SER A 48 1.76 16.39 -2.53
N LYS A 49 1.56 17.48 -1.77
CA LYS A 49 0.78 17.44 -0.52
C LYS A 49 -0.64 16.94 -0.75
N HIS A 50 -1.21 17.22 -1.93
CA HIS A 50 -2.53 16.73 -2.34
C HIS A 50 -2.52 15.23 -2.56
N GLN A 51 -1.48 14.67 -3.19
CA GLN A 51 -1.33 13.22 -3.37
C GLN A 51 -1.20 12.51 -2.02
N LEU A 52 -0.33 12.99 -1.12
CA LEU A 52 -0.17 12.41 0.22
C LEU A 52 -1.49 12.38 0.99
N ARG A 53 -2.23 13.50 1.01
CA ARG A 53 -3.54 13.59 1.66
C ARG A 53 -4.57 12.68 1.01
N GLY A 54 -4.59 12.59 -0.32
CA GLY A 54 -5.47 11.68 -1.05
C GLY A 54 -5.21 10.22 -0.71
N TYR A 55 -3.94 9.82 -0.62
CA TYR A 55 -3.56 8.47 -0.20
C TYR A 55 -4.00 8.19 1.23
N ALA A 56 -3.73 9.12 2.15
CA ALA A 56 -4.16 9.00 3.54
C ALA A 56 -5.68 8.85 3.65
N GLN A 57 -6.44 9.69 2.94
CA GLN A 57 -7.90 9.62 2.91
C GLN A 57 -8.39 8.26 2.39
N ARG A 58 -7.82 7.72 1.30
CA ARG A 58 -8.21 6.40 0.78
C ARG A 58 -7.96 5.27 1.79
N ILE A 59 -6.85 5.32 2.51
CA ILE A 59 -6.55 4.35 3.57
C ILE A 59 -7.54 4.49 4.73
N ILE A 60 -7.85 5.71 5.16
CA ILE A 60 -8.82 5.99 6.23
C ILE A 60 -10.22 5.50 5.85
N GLU A 61 -10.67 5.79 4.63
CA GLU A 61 -11.97 5.36 4.10
C GLU A 61 -12.11 3.83 4.09
N LYS A 62 -11.06 3.12 3.67
CA LYS A 62 -11.03 1.64 3.60
C LYS A 62 -10.87 0.99 4.97
N SER A 63 -10.19 1.67 5.89
CA SER A 63 -10.02 1.25 7.29
C SER A 63 -11.26 1.56 8.16
N GLY A 64 -12.13 2.45 7.68
CA GLY A 64 -13.36 2.89 8.34
C GLY A 64 -13.20 3.99 9.38
N SER A 65 -11.98 4.29 9.84
CA SER A 65 -11.63 5.46 10.66
C SER A 65 -10.13 5.74 10.68
N GLU A 66 -9.74 6.95 11.07
CA GLU A 66 -8.33 7.33 11.18
C GLU A 66 -7.59 6.52 12.26
N GLY A 67 -8.21 6.33 13.44
CA GLY A 67 -7.63 5.51 14.50
C GLY A 67 -7.38 4.05 14.08
N ARG A 68 -8.26 3.48 13.24
CA ARG A 68 -8.04 2.15 12.65
C ARG A 68 -6.95 2.18 11.58
N ALA A 69 -6.92 3.21 10.73
CA ALA A 69 -5.88 3.39 9.73
C ALA A 69 -4.47 3.43 10.37
N LYS A 70 -4.29 4.17 11.47
CA LYS A 70 -3.01 4.22 12.19
C LYS A 70 -2.56 2.86 12.72
N LYS A 71 -3.50 2.03 13.17
CA LYS A 71 -3.21 0.67 13.70
C LYS A 71 -2.93 -0.35 12.60
N ILE A 72 -3.66 -0.28 11.49
CA ILE A 72 -3.56 -1.28 10.41
C ILE A 72 -2.36 -1.00 9.49
N LEU A 73 -1.95 0.26 9.33
CA LEU A 73 -0.91 0.64 8.38
C LEU A 73 0.45 -0.04 8.64
N PRO A 74 0.97 -0.14 9.88
CA PRO A 74 2.21 -0.89 10.15
C PRO A 74 2.08 -2.38 9.83
N ILE A 75 0.89 -2.96 10.05
CA ILE A 75 0.60 -4.37 9.72
C ILE A 75 0.64 -4.57 8.21
N ILE A 76 -0.04 -3.68 7.46
CA ILE A 76 -0.03 -3.71 5.99
C ILE A 76 1.39 -3.53 5.45
N LYS A 77 2.18 -2.63 6.04
CA LYS A 77 3.60 -2.46 5.69
C LYS A 77 4.39 -3.76 5.89
N GLY A 78 4.18 -4.44 7.02
CA GLY A 78 4.82 -5.73 7.31
C GLY A 78 4.50 -6.80 6.26
N ILE A 79 3.22 -7.02 5.95
CA ILE A 79 2.81 -8.05 4.97
C ILE A 79 3.23 -7.71 3.53
N SER A 80 3.45 -6.42 3.23
CA SER A 80 3.82 -5.93 1.90
C SER A 80 5.31 -5.96 1.60
N LYS A 81 6.18 -6.32 2.57
CA LYS A 81 7.64 -6.13 2.49
C LYS A 81 8.31 -6.76 1.27
N ASP A 82 7.77 -7.86 0.74
CA ASP A 82 8.35 -8.55 -0.42
C ASP A 82 7.65 -8.25 -1.75
N VAL A 83 6.61 -7.41 -1.72
CA VAL A 83 5.91 -6.99 -2.92
C VAL A 83 6.77 -5.93 -3.61
N LYS A 84 7.26 -6.27 -4.80
CA LYS A 84 8.12 -5.37 -5.59
C LYS A 84 7.33 -4.65 -6.67
N PRO A 85 7.69 -3.40 -7.00
CA PRO A 85 7.10 -2.71 -8.14
C PRO A 85 7.43 -3.43 -9.44
N ILE A 86 6.42 -3.60 -10.30
CA ILE A 86 6.58 -4.10 -11.67
C ILE A 86 6.69 -2.95 -12.67
N VAL A 87 6.22 -1.78 -12.28
CA VAL A 87 6.40 -0.53 -13.02
C VAL A 87 7.48 0.29 -12.33
N LYS A 88 8.55 0.62 -13.04
CA LYS A 88 9.68 1.41 -12.56
C LYS A 88 9.63 2.81 -13.14
N ARG A 89 10.08 3.80 -12.37
CA ARG A 89 10.22 5.17 -12.85
C ARG A 89 11.44 5.25 -13.78
N THR A 90 11.26 5.85 -14.95
CA THR A 90 12.35 6.16 -15.89
C THR A 90 12.63 7.67 -15.80
N ASP A 91 13.78 8.12 -16.29
CA ASP A 91 14.08 9.55 -16.37
C ASP A 91 13.03 10.28 -17.23
N GLY A 92 12.23 11.14 -16.59
CA GLY A 92 11.10 11.86 -17.20
C GLY A 92 9.74 11.56 -16.55
N ASP A 93 8.67 11.82 -17.30
CA ASP A 93 7.27 11.56 -16.89
C ASP A 93 6.75 10.18 -17.30
N LEU A 94 7.62 9.36 -17.87
CA LEU A 94 7.32 7.99 -18.30
C LEU A 94 7.82 6.96 -17.29
N TYR A 95 7.03 5.93 -17.14
CA TYR A 95 7.32 4.77 -16.34
C TYR A 95 7.46 3.55 -17.25
N TYR A 96 8.26 2.58 -16.86
CA TYR A 96 8.54 1.39 -17.64
C TYR A 96 8.05 0.14 -16.91
N CYS A 97 7.20 -0.65 -17.54
CA CYS A 97 6.80 -1.95 -17.01
C CYS A 97 7.83 -3.02 -17.33
N THR A 98 8.38 -3.68 -16.31
CA THR A 98 9.42 -4.71 -16.46
C THR A 98 8.89 -6.07 -16.90
N LEU A 99 7.57 -6.21 -17.09
CA LEU A 99 6.93 -7.47 -17.46
C LEU A 99 6.53 -7.51 -18.93
N CYS A 100 5.93 -6.43 -19.42
CA CYS A 100 5.54 -6.30 -20.82
C CYS A 100 6.46 -5.38 -21.63
N ASN A 101 7.48 -4.79 -20.99
CA ASN A 101 8.46 -3.90 -21.61
C ASN A 101 7.85 -2.65 -22.27
N THR A 102 6.70 -2.18 -21.77
CA THR A 102 5.97 -1.02 -22.29
C THR A 102 6.23 0.24 -21.47
N SER A 103 6.37 1.38 -22.15
CA SER A 103 6.41 2.70 -21.52
C SER A 103 5.00 3.23 -21.28
N ILE A 104 4.74 3.72 -20.08
CA ILE A 104 3.41 4.06 -19.56
C ILE A 104 3.49 5.46 -18.92
N PRO A 105 2.54 6.36 -19.20
CA PRO A 105 2.42 7.62 -18.46
C PRO A 105 2.27 7.37 -16.95
N LYS A 106 2.82 8.27 -16.12
CA LYS A 106 2.74 8.18 -14.66
C LYS A 106 1.31 7.96 -14.12
N GLU A 107 0.32 8.57 -14.76
CA GLU A 107 -1.09 8.51 -14.38
C GLU A 107 -1.76 7.17 -14.72
N ASP A 108 -1.24 6.46 -15.72
CA ASP A 108 -1.82 5.21 -16.23
C ASP A 108 -1.17 3.96 -15.64
N THR A 109 -0.16 4.09 -14.78
CA THR A 109 0.59 2.94 -14.24
C THR A 109 -0.32 1.96 -13.50
N GLU A 110 -1.24 2.48 -12.67
CA GLU A 110 -2.22 1.67 -11.95
C GLU A 110 -3.21 0.99 -12.90
N GLU A 111 -3.68 1.73 -13.92
CA GLU A 111 -4.62 1.18 -14.90
C GLU A 111 -3.97 0.08 -15.74
N HIS A 112 -2.71 0.27 -16.11
CA HIS A 112 -1.90 -0.71 -16.81
C HIS A 112 -1.79 -2.02 -16.01
N VAL A 113 -1.44 -1.95 -14.71
CA VAL A 113 -1.38 -3.14 -13.86
C VAL A 113 -2.74 -3.85 -13.80
N ARG A 114 -3.85 -3.10 -13.66
CA ARG A 114 -5.20 -3.70 -13.61
C ARG A 114 -5.60 -4.39 -14.92
N LYS A 115 -5.28 -3.79 -16.07
CA LYS A 115 -5.71 -4.28 -17.39
C LYS A 115 -4.82 -5.42 -17.90
N TYR A 116 -3.50 -5.27 -17.81
CA TYR A 116 -2.55 -6.16 -18.47
C TYR A 116 -1.88 -7.17 -17.51
N HIS A 117 -1.87 -6.89 -16.20
CA HIS A 117 -1.21 -7.74 -15.20
C HIS A 117 -2.16 -8.15 -14.07
N LYS A 118 -3.43 -8.40 -14.41
CA LYS A 118 -4.49 -8.80 -13.48
C LYS A 118 -4.13 -10.04 -12.66
N GLU A 119 -3.48 -11.01 -13.28
CA GLU A 119 -3.07 -12.27 -12.62
C GLU A 119 -2.04 -12.00 -11.50
N ILE A 120 -1.06 -11.14 -11.78
CA ILE A 120 -0.02 -10.74 -10.81
C ILE A 120 -0.63 -9.93 -9.68
N LEU A 121 -1.53 -8.99 -9.99
CA LEU A 121 -2.28 -8.25 -8.98
C LEU A 121 -3.09 -9.21 -8.09
N THR A 122 -3.80 -10.16 -8.68
CA THR A 122 -4.63 -11.14 -7.95
C THR A 122 -3.78 -12.04 -7.07
N SER A 123 -2.66 -12.55 -7.60
CA SER A 123 -1.69 -13.36 -6.86
C SER A 123 -1.11 -12.58 -5.68
N THR A 124 -0.70 -11.32 -5.91
CA THR A 124 -0.17 -10.43 -4.86
C THR A 124 -1.18 -10.20 -3.75
N ILE A 125 -2.44 -9.92 -4.10
CA ILE A 125 -3.53 -9.73 -3.12
C ILE A 125 -3.74 -11.00 -2.30
N LYS A 126 -3.75 -12.17 -2.95
CA LYS A 126 -3.89 -13.46 -2.27
C LYS A 126 -2.76 -13.66 -1.26
N THR A 127 -1.50 -13.50 -1.68
CA THR A 127 -0.32 -13.61 -0.82
C THR A 127 -0.39 -12.63 0.36
N MET A 128 -0.78 -11.38 0.13
CA MET A 128 -0.91 -10.39 1.22
C MET A 128 -2.02 -10.76 2.21
N LEU A 129 -3.15 -11.29 1.73
CA LEU A 129 -4.23 -11.77 2.60
C LEU A 129 -3.81 -12.99 3.43
N GLU A 130 -3.09 -13.94 2.82
CA GLU A 130 -2.56 -15.12 3.52
C GLU A 130 -1.61 -14.69 4.66
N ARG A 131 -0.67 -13.79 4.37
CA ARG A 131 0.23 -13.20 5.38
C ARG A 131 -0.51 -12.46 6.49
N LEU A 132 -1.63 -11.80 6.16
CA LEU A 132 -2.46 -11.13 7.16
C LEU A 132 -3.14 -12.14 8.10
N GLU A 133 -3.61 -13.27 7.57
CA GLU A 133 -4.17 -14.35 8.39
C GLU A 133 -3.12 -15.03 9.26
N GLU A 134 -1.90 -15.23 8.75
CA GLU A 134 -0.75 -15.70 9.53
C GLU A 134 -0.43 -14.74 10.69
N TYR A 135 -0.33 -13.43 10.39
CA TYR A 135 -0.09 -12.41 11.42
C TYR A 135 -1.18 -12.41 12.52
N LYS A 136 -2.45 -12.62 12.15
CA LYS A 136 -3.54 -12.74 13.13
C LYS A 136 -3.39 -13.98 14.01
N LYS A 137 -3.03 -15.13 13.42
CA LYS A 137 -2.80 -16.39 14.14
C LYS A 137 -1.64 -16.26 15.12
N GLU A 138 -0.52 -15.70 14.70
CA GLU A 138 0.64 -15.47 15.56
C GLU A 138 0.29 -14.57 16.75
N LYS A 139 -0.44 -13.47 16.52
CA LYS A 139 -0.92 -12.59 17.58
C LYS A 139 -1.85 -13.31 18.56
N GLN A 140 -2.75 -14.17 18.08
CA GLN A 140 -3.63 -14.95 18.95
C GLN A 140 -2.86 -16.01 19.75
N ALA A 141 -1.87 -16.67 19.13
CA ALA A 141 -1.01 -17.64 19.80
C ALA A 141 -0.16 -16.98 20.90
N VAL A 142 0.41 -15.80 20.64
CA VAL A 142 1.18 -15.04 21.63
C VAL A 142 0.32 -14.66 22.84
N ILE A 143 -0.94 -14.26 22.62
CA ILE A 143 -1.88 -13.95 23.72
C ILE A 143 -2.18 -15.20 24.56
N LEU A 144 -2.35 -16.37 23.93
CA LEU A 144 -2.61 -17.62 24.64
C LEU A 144 -1.41 -18.09 25.47
N THR A 145 -0.18 -17.92 24.97
CA THR A 145 1.05 -18.31 25.70
C THR A 145 1.47 -17.34 26.79
N SER A 146 1.00 -16.08 26.77
CA SER A 146 1.34 -15.07 27.79
C SER A 146 0.36 -15.01 28.97
N VAL A 147 -0.67 -15.85 28.94
CA VAL A 147 -1.67 -16.04 30.02
C VAL A 147 -1.43 -17.37 30.78
N SER A 148 -0.39 -18.13 30.41
CA SER A 148 0.03 -19.36 31.09
C SER A 148 1.17 -19.12 32.08
#